data_AF-A0A830FGN8-F1
#
_entry.id   AF-A0A830FGN8-F1
#
_cell.length_a   1.000
_cell.length_b   1.000
_cell.length_c   1.000
_cell.angle_alpha   90.00
_cell.angle_beta   90.00
_cell.angle_gamma   90.00
#
_symmetry.space_group_name_H-M   'P 1'
#
loop_
_entity.id
_entity.type
_entity.pdbx_description
1 polymer ?
#
loop_
_entity_poly.entity_id
_entity_poly.type
_entity_poly.pdbx_seq_one_letter_code
_entity_poly.pdbx_strand_id
1 'polypeptide(L)'
;MNVTVLKAGHHGSASSTGTALLDAASPKAVIVSSSWNNQYGHPANETLERLAARNLPTYWTATHGDIVLTSNGTQVAVKTQQAAPTAPMELREGEPVEPGTSSPVEVRTVLRGSGDWQAPTTTTSPTSTTTVADGGVDPTALNVVDIQAEPPANQSSTDEYVVFKNTGNATLDLSGWTVSDSADHTYTIPDGVTLDAGETLTLHTGSGTNTDTDLYWNRGSAIWNNGGDTIIVTTDTGTEAVRTTYE
;
A
#
# COMPACT_ATOMS: atom_id res chain seq x y z
N MET A 1 4.54 -28.09 -1.58
CA MET A 1 3.70 -27.02 -2.14
C MET A 1 4.47 -25.71 -1.99
N ASN A 2 4.31 -24.75 -2.90
CA ASN A 2 4.94 -23.43 -2.77
C ASN A 2 3.86 -22.42 -2.38
N VAL A 3 3.73 -22.16 -1.09
CA VAL A 3 2.76 -21.19 -0.57
C VAL A 3 3.44 -19.84 -0.40
N THR A 4 2.88 -18.77 -0.97
CA THR A 4 3.45 -17.42 -0.77
C THR A 4 3.16 -16.92 0.64
N VAL A 5 1.91 -17.03 1.10
CA VAL A 5 1.48 -16.62 2.46
C VAL A 5 0.60 -17.69 3.08
N LEU A 6 0.88 -18.07 4.32
CA LEU A 6 0.08 -19.01 5.10
C LEU A 6 -0.64 -18.27 6.23
N LYS A 7 -1.95 -18.47 6.38
CA LYS A 7 -2.65 -18.05 7.61
C LYS A 7 -2.50 -19.14 8.66
N ALA A 8 -1.98 -18.78 9.84
CA ALA A 8 -1.84 -19.72 10.94
C ALA A 8 -3.22 -20.27 11.36
N GLY A 9 -3.30 -21.59 11.52
CA GLY A 9 -4.52 -22.24 11.96
C GLY A 9 -4.87 -21.85 13.40
N HIS A 10 -6.17 -21.84 13.75
CA HIS A 10 -6.66 -21.58 15.10
C HIS A 10 -5.92 -20.42 15.80
N HIS A 11 -5.82 -19.28 15.13
CA HIS A 11 -5.23 -18.06 15.71
C HIS A 11 -3.77 -18.18 16.17
N GLY A 12 -3.02 -19.20 15.73
CA GLY A 12 -1.65 -19.46 16.17
C GLY A 12 -1.52 -20.38 17.39
N SER A 13 -2.53 -21.21 17.67
CA SER A 13 -2.48 -22.24 18.72
C SER A 13 -1.31 -23.22 18.57
N ALA A 14 -0.80 -23.70 19.71
CA ALA A 14 0.35 -24.61 19.79
C ALA A 14 0.17 -25.91 18.99
N SER A 15 -1.07 -26.33 18.70
CA SER A 15 -1.40 -27.59 18.01
C SER A 15 -1.85 -27.46 16.56
N SER A 16 -2.05 -26.25 16.02
CA SER A 16 -2.67 -26.06 14.70
C SER A 16 -1.63 -25.95 13.57
N THR A 17 -0.67 -25.05 13.72
CA THR A 17 0.37 -24.77 12.72
C THR A 17 1.60 -25.62 13.03
N GLY A 18 1.47 -26.92 12.77
CA GLY A 18 2.49 -27.92 13.08
C GLY A 18 3.62 -28.01 12.05
N THR A 19 4.73 -28.61 12.46
CA THR A 19 5.93 -28.83 11.65
C THR A 19 5.63 -29.44 10.28
N ALA A 20 4.86 -30.54 10.23
CA ALA A 20 4.54 -31.21 8.97
C ALA A 20 3.82 -30.32 7.95
N LEU A 21 2.94 -29.42 8.42
CA LEU A 21 2.25 -28.45 7.56
C LEU A 21 3.24 -27.40 7.04
N LEU A 22 4.08 -26.84 7.91
CA LEU A 22 5.06 -25.83 7.54
C LEU A 22 6.07 -26.36 6.53
N ASP A 23 6.54 -27.59 6.72
CA ASP A 23 7.51 -28.23 5.82
C ASP A 23 6.87 -28.57 4.47
N ALA A 24 5.61 -29.05 4.46
CA ALA A 24 4.90 -29.36 3.21
C ALA A 24 4.48 -28.11 2.42
N ALA A 25 4.09 -27.04 3.12
CA ALA A 25 3.62 -25.78 2.52
C ALA A 25 4.77 -24.83 2.14
N SER A 26 5.91 -24.92 2.83
CA SER A 26 7.09 -24.06 2.67
C SER A 26 6.72 -22.58 2.46
N PRO A 27 5.97 -21.96 3.40
CA PRO A 27 5.47 -20.60 3.21
C PRO A 27 6.59 -19.56 3.18
N LYS A 28 6.35 -18.40 2.54
CA LYS A 28 7.29 -17.26 2.61
C LYS A 28 6.98 -16.28 3.73
N ALA A 29 5.72 -16.21 4.15
CA ALA A 29 5.28 -15.44 5.31
C ALA A 29 4.09 -16.12 5.99
N VAL A 30 3.87 -15.79 7.26
CA VAL A 30 2.73 -16.29 8.05
C VAL A 30 1.91 -15.15 8.62
N ILE A 31 0.58 -15.25 8.53
CA ILE A 31 -0.34 -14.31 9.17
C ILE A 31 -0.99 -14.98 10.37
N VAL A 32 -0.86 -14.37 11.55
CA VAL A 32 -1.58 -14.75 12.75
C VAL A 32 -2.68 -13.73 13.02
N SER A 33 -3.90 -14.21 13.20
CA SER A 33 -5.04 -13.37 13.50
C SER A 33 -5.53 -13.68 14.90
N SER A 34 -5.24 -12.81 15.85
CA SER A 34 -5.76 -12.83 17.23
C SER A 34 -5.60 -11.44 17.84
N SER A 35 -6.33 -11.18 18.92
CA SER A 35 -6.15 -9.99 19.74
C SER A 35 -4.92 -10.10 20.65
N TRP A 36 -4.42 -8.95 21.11
CA TRP A 36 -3.26 -8.86 22.01
C TRP A 36 -3.48 -9.63 23.33
N ASN A 37 -4.58 -9.32 24.01
CA ASN A 37 -5.01 -9.94 25.27
C ASN A 37 -6.03 -11.07 25.05
N ASN A 38 -5.71 -12.00 24.15
CA ASN A 38 -6.57 -13.18 23.99
C ASN A 38 -6.46 -14.10 25.22
N GLN A 39 -7.60 -14.49 25.80
CA GLN A 39 -7.68 -15.36 26.99
C GLN A 39 -7.01 -16.74 26.81
N TYR A 40 -6.79 -17.18 25.57
CA TYR A 40 -6.12 -18.44 25.23
C TYR A 40 -4.60 -18.30 25.04
N GLY A 41 -4.04 -17.10 25.21
CA GLY A 41 -2.60 -16.86 25.11
C GLY A 41 -2.04 -16.92 23.69
N HIS A 42 -2.86 -16.78 22.65
CA HIS A 42 -2.41 -16.86 21.26
C HIS A 42 -1.84 -15.53 20.72
N PRO A 43 -0.78 -15.54 19.90
CA PRO A 43 -0.09 -16.72 19.34
C PRO A 43 0.68 -17.48 20.42
N ALA A 44 0.59 -18.81 20.40
CA ALA A 44 1.29 -19.65 21.37
C ALA A 44 2.80 -19.64 21.10
N ASN A 45 3.61 -19.69 22.16
CA ASN A 45 5.08 -19.61 22.04
C ASN A 45 5.64 -20.73 21.17
N GLU A 46 5.12 -21.94 21.30
CA GLU A 46 5.52 -23.11 20.52
C GLU A 46 5.28 -22.93 19.02
N THR A 47 4.23 -22.19 18.64
CA THR A 47 3.99 -21.83 17.25
C THR A 47 5.03 -20.84 16.77
N LEU A 48 5.26 -19.78 17.54
CA LEU A 48 6.24 -18.74 17.18
C LEU A 48 7.65 -19.34 17.07
N GLU A 49 8.04 -20.25 17.96
CA GLU A 49 9.34 -20.95 17.93
C GLU A 49 9.52 -21.75 16.64
N ARG A 50 8.47 -22.47 16.19
CA ARG A 50 8.52 -23.22 14.92
C ARG A 50 8.65 -22.31 13.70
N LEU A 51 8.04 -21.13 13.74
CA LEU A 51 8.16 -20.11 12.70
C LEU A 51 9.56 -19.47 12.71
N ALA A 52 10.07 -19.15 13.89
CA ALA A 52 11.41 -18.58 14.08
C ALA A 52 12.51 -19.56 13.60
N ALA A 53 12.40 -20.85 13.93
CA ALA A 53 13.34 -21.88 13.48
C ALA A 53 13.42 -22.02 11.95
N ARG A 54 12.43 -21.48 11.22
CA ARG A 54 12.38 -21.47 9.75
C ARG A 54 12.60 -20.08 9.16
N ASN A 55 12.95 -19.08 9.98
CA ASN A 55 13.09 -17.67 9.61
C ASN A 55 11.86 -17.14 8.86
N LEU A 56 10.66 -17.55 9.30
CA LEU A 56 9.42 -17.16 8.65
C LEU A 56 8.94 -15.81 9.19
N PRO A 57 8.96 -14.72 8.40
CA PRO A 57 8.38 -13.46 8.82
C PRO A 57 6.89 -13.67 9.12
N THR A 58 6.47 -13.16 10.26
CA THR A 58 5.13 -13.37 10.79
C THR A 58 4.45 -12.03 11.06
N TYR A 59 3.24 -11.86 10.57
CA TYR A 59 2.43 -10.66 10.79
C TYR A 59 1.28 -11.01 11.71
N TRP A 60 1.12 -10.23 12.77
CA TRP A 60 0.12 -10.47 13.81
C TRP A 60 -0.84 -9.30 13.91
N THR A 61 -2.14 -9.55 13.73
CA THR A 61 -3.17 -8.50 13.74
C THR A 61 -3.20 -7.68 15.03
N ALA A 62 -2.71 -8.22 16.16
CA ALA A 62 -2.69 -7.46 17.40
C ALA A 62 -1.69 -6.31 17.41
N THR A 63 -0.62 -6.36 16.62
CA THR A 63 0.41 -5.30 16.56
C THR A 63 0.52 -4.64 15.19
N HIS A 64 0.01 -5.33 14.16
CA HIS A 64 0.02 -4.86 12.79
C HIS A 64 -1.35 -4.30 12.36
N GLY A 65 -2.40 -4.52 13.17
CA GLY A 65 -3.77 -4.12 12.86
C GLY A 65 -4.33 -4.89 11.67
N ASP A 66 -5.06 -4.19 10.79
CA ASP A 66 -5.52 -4.76 9.53
C ASP A 66 -4.33 -5.20 8.67
N ILE A 67 -4.39 -6.42 8.16
CA ILE A 67 -3.38 -6.99 7.27
C ILE A 67 -4.05 -7.31 5.95
N VAL A 68 -3.63 -6.63 4.89
CA VAL A 68 -4.18 -6.79 3.54
C VAL A 68 -3.13 -7.40 2.64
N LEU A 69 -3.50 -8.48 1.94
CA LEU A 69 -2.66 -9.13 0.95
C LEU A 69 -3.18 -8.78 -0.44
N THR A 70 -2.36 -8.11 -1.26
CA THR A 70 -2.71 -7.79 -2.65
C THR A 70 -1.83 -8.61 -3.58
N SER A 71 -2.43 -9.38 -4.49
CA SER A 71 -1.71 -10.17 -5.48
C SER A 71 -1.92 -9.62 -6.88
N ASN A 72 -0.86 -9.58 -7.69
CA ASN A 72 -0.95 -9.31 -9.13
C ASN A 72 -0.70 -10.57 -9.97
N GLY A 73 -0.80 -11.76 -9.37
CA GLY A 73 -0.52 -13.04 -10.03
C GLY A 73 0.96 -13.45 -10.07
N THR A 74 1.89 -12.52 -9.85
CA THR A 74 3.35 -12.81 -9.79
C THR A 74 3.99 -12.49 -8.44
N GLN A 75 3.42 -11.52 -7.72
CA GLN A 75 3.89 -11.03 -6.43
C GLN A 75 2.70 -10.80 -5.50
N VAL A 76 2.94 -10.89 -4.19
CA VAL A 76 1.99 -10.57 -3.13
C VAL A 76 2.55 -9.47 -2.25
N ALA A 77 1.92 -8.30 -2.25
CA ALA A 77 2.20 -7.23 -1.30
C ALA A 77 1.48 -7.52 0.03
N VAL A 78 2.22 -7.49 1.13
CA VAL A 78 1.70 -7.54 2.50
C VAL A 78 1.60 -6.11 3.00
N LYS A 79 0.38 -5.63 3.23
CA LYS A 79 0.11 -4.32 3.80
C LYS A 79 -0.35 -4.45 5.24
N THR A 80 0.09 -3.54 6.12
CA THR A 80 -0.36 -3.50 7.51
C THR A 80 -0.74 -2.10 7.96
N GLN A 81 -1.75 -2.02 8.81
CA GLN A 81 -2.22 -0.78 9.42
C GLN A 81 -1.15 -0.12 10.30
N GLN A 82 -0.36 -0.94 11.01
CA GLN A 82 0.72 -0.47 11.86
C GLN A 82 2.01 -1.23 11.53
N ALA A 83 3.14 -0.53 11.54
CA ALA A 83 4.46 -1.15 11.50
C ALA A 83 4.77 -1.79 12.86
N ALA A 84 5.22 -3.04 12.84
CA ALA A 84 5.61 -3.78 14.03
C ALA A 84 6.67 -4.84 13.68
N PRO A 85 7.35 -5.44 14.67
CA PRO A 85 8.30 -6.51 14.43
C PRO A 85 7.63 -7.68 13.70
N THR A 86 8.35 -8.29 12.76
CA THR A 86 7.88 -9.48 12.03
C THR A 86 8.67 -10.73 12.37
N ALA A 87 9.73 -10.63 13.17
CA ALA A 87 10.41 -11.78 13.73
C ALA A 87 9.46 -12.47 14.73
N PRO A 88 9.22 -13.79 14.62
CA PRO A 88 8.20 -14.45 15.42
C PRO A 88 8.39 -14.31 16.95
N MET A 89 9.64 -14.23 17.42
CA MET A 89 9.96 -14.07 18.84
C MET A 89 9.79 -12.62 19.34
N GLU A 90 9.76 -11.66 18.42
CA GLU A 90 9.70 -10.21 18.73
C GLU A 90 8.30 -9.63 18.51
N LEU A 91 7.31 -10.44 18.05
CA LEU A 91 5.97 -9.93 17.73
C LEU A 91 5.28 -9.25 18.92
N ARG A 92 5.63 -9.64 20.14
CA ARG A 92 5.09 -9.09 21.40
C ARG A 92 5.85 -7.86 21.89
N GLU A 93 6.87 -7.42 21.17
CA GLU A 93 7.57 -6.16 21.44
C GLU A 93 6.93 -4.99 20.67
N GLY A 94 6.05 -5.27 19.70
CA GLY A 94 5.26 -4.26 19.00
C GLY A 94 4.13 -3.70 19.86
N GLU A 95 3.78 -2.43 19.60
CA GLU A 95 2.66 -1.77 20.27
C GLU A 95 1.31 -2.39 19.86
N PRO A 96 0.39 -2.67 20.80
CA PRO A 96 -0.93 -3.20 20.47
C PRO A 96 -1.75 -2.20 19.65
N VAL A 97 -2.47 -2.71 18.65
CA VAL A 97 -3.48 -1.95 17.91
C VAL A 97 -4.82 -2.08 18.62
N GLU A 98 -5.40 -0.94 18.98
CA GLU A 98 -6.71 -0.88 19.62
C GLU A 98 -7.83 -1.28 18.65
N PRO A 99 -8.80 -2.11 19.07
CA PRO A 99 -9.95 -2.47 18.24
C PRO A 99 -10.74 -1.24 17.77
N GLY A 100 -11.10 -1.20 16.49
CA GLY A 100 -11.85 -0.10 15.89
C GLY A 100 -11.00 1.05 15.36
N THR A 101 -9.67 0.94 15.42
CA THR A 101 -8.74 1.86 14.73
C THR A 101 -8.88 1.72 13.22
N SER A 102 -9.06 2.83 12.51
CA SER A 102 -9.28 2.87 11.05
C SER A 102 -8.10 3.48 10.29
N SER A 103 -6.89 3.37 10.81
CA SER A 103 -5.68 3.81 10.11
C SER A 103 -5.54 3.02 8.79
N PRO A 104 -5.07 3.68 7.71
CA PRO A 104 -4.88 3.01 6.43
C PRO A 104 -3.80 1.93 6.52
N VAL A 105 -3.87 0.93 5.65
CA VAL A 105 -2.84 -0.12 5.53
C VAL A 105 -1.75 0.31 4.55
N GLU A 106 -0.49 0.15 4.94
CA GLU A 106 0.68 0.49 4.13
C GLU A 106 1.45 -0.77 3.72
N VAL A 107 2.03 -0.80 2.52
CA VAL A 107 2.88 -1.93 2.08
C VAL A 107 4.09 -2.05 3.00
N ARG A 108 4.28 -3.23 3.60
CA ARG A 108 5.44 -3.56 4.45
C ARG A 108 6.45 -4.45 3.73
N THR A 109 5.96 -5.40 2.94
CA THR A 109 6.80 -6.38 2.23
C THR A 109 6.15 -6.78 0.92
N VAL A 110 6.96 -7.09 -0.10
CA VAL A 110 6.49 -7.71 -1.35
C VAL A 110 7.15 -9.08 -1.52
N LEU A 111 6.33 -10.12 -1.61
CA LEU A 111 6.74 -11.52 -1.73
C LEU A 111 6.59 -11.98 -3.18
N ARG A 112 7.68 -12.44 -3.82
CA ARG A 112 7.67 -12.92 -5.21
C ARG A 112 7.46 -14.43 -5.29
N GLY A 113 6.89 -14.95 -6.38
CA GLY A 113 6.63 -16.39 -6.57
C GLY A 113 7.89 -17.28 -6.59
N SER A 114 9.01 -16.79 -7.10
CA SER A 114 10.28 -17.52 -7.24
C SER A 114 11.45 -16.72 -6.65
N GLY A 115 12.34 -17.38 -5.91
CA GLY A 115 13.66 -16.83 -5.58
C GLY A 115 13.76 -16.17 -4.22
N ASP A 116 13.41 -14.89 -4.11
CA ASP A 116 14.04 -14.07 -3.06
C ASP A 116 13.03 -13.26 -2.24
N TRP A 117 13.19 -13.33 -0.92
CA TRP A 117 12.67 -12.34 0.01
C TRP A 117 13.59 -11.13 -0.05
N GLN A 118 13.06 -9.97 -0.44
CA GLN A 118 13.72 -8.69 -0.17
C GLN A 118 13.07 -8.12 1.09
N ALA A 119 13.82 -8.13 2.19
CA ALA A 119 13.54 -7.23 3.29
C ALA A 119 13.54 -5.81 2.75
N PRO A 120 12.63 -4.91 3.17
CA PRO A 120 12.98 -3.50 3.16
C PRO A 120 14.24 -3.39 4.02
N THR A 121 15.30 -2.82 3.47
CA THR A 121 16.52 -2.52 4.23
C THR A 121 16.17 -1.60 5.40
N THR A 122 16.00 -2.18 6.59
CA THR A 122 16.09 -1.46 7.86
C THR A 122 17.55 -1.09 8.06
N THR A 123 17.94 0.07 7.53
CA THR A 123 19.11 0.76 8.07
C THR A 123 18.69 1.34 9.42
N THR A 124 19.04 0.64 10.50
CA THR A 124 19.19 1.30 11.79
C THR A 124 20.35 2.28 11.67
N SER A 125 20.06 3.58 11.71
CA SER A 125 21.04 4.61 12.03
C SER A 125 20.45 5.49 13.13
N PRO A 126 21.20 5.78 14.19
CA PRO A 126 20.67 6.28 15.45
C PRO A 126 20.17 7.73 15.31
N THR A 127 19.28 8.08 16.23
CA THR A 127 18.88 9.43 16.60
C THR A 127 19.96 10.47 16.28
N SER A 128 19.69 11.30 15.27
CA SER A 128 20.40 12.56 15.07
C SER A 128 19.36 13.67 15.00
N THR A 129 19.20 14.35 16.13
CA THR A 129 18.66 15.69 16.19
C THR A 129 19.61 16.60 15.40
N THR A 130 19.32 16.93 14.13
CA THR A 130 19.91 18.08 13.42
C THR A 130 19.05 18.45 12.20
N THR A 131 18.38 19.59 12.32
CA THR A 131 18.23 20.70 11.35
C THR A 131 18.24 20.43 9.82
N VAL A 132 17.16 20.90 9.19
CA VAL A 132 16.81 21.13 7.77
C VAL A 132 17.98 21.44 6.80
N ALA A 133 18.05 20.77 5.64
CA ALA A 133 18.04 21.36 4.26
C ALA A 133 18.37 20.36 3.12
N ASP A 134 17.60 20.48 2.01
CA ASP A 134 17.70 19.88 0.66
C ASP A 134 17.14 18.43 0.51
N GLY A 135 15.96 18.15 -0.03
CA GLY A 135 15.19 18.80 -1.10
C GLY A 135 14.57 17.77 -2.08
N GLY A 136 14.86 16.47 -1.94
CA GLY A 136 14.24 15.42 -2.77
C GLY A 136 12.98 14.86 -2.13
N VAL A 137 11.81 15.31 -2.57
CA VAL A 137 10.55 14.63 -2.32
C VAL A 137 10.51 13.34 -3.16
N ASP A 138 10.15 12.19 -2.57
CA ASP A 138 10.03 10.93 -3.30
C ASP A 138 8.76 10.97 -4.17
N PRO A 139 8.87 11.08 -5.51
CA PRO A 139 7.69 11.24 -6.34
C PRO A 139 6.80 9.99 -6.36
N THR A 140 7.34 8.83 -6.00
CA THR A 140 6.58 7.57 -5.94
C THR A 140 5.62 7.51 -4.74
N ALA A 141 5.65 8.52 -3.87
CA ALA A 141 4.68 8.70 -2.80
C ALA A 141 3.26 8.99 -3.31
N LEU A 142 3.10 9.53 -4.52
CA LEU A 142 1.78 9.75 -5.12
C LEU A 142 1.16 8.42 -5.55
N ASN A 143 -0.11 8.19 -5.24
CA ASN A 143 -0.83 6.95 -5.59
C ASN A 143 -2.22 7.26 -6.13
N VAL A 144 -2.71 6.47 -7.09
CA VAL A 144 -4.13 6.48 -7.47
C VAL A 144 -4.92 5.67 -6.43
N VAL A 145 -5.91 6.29 -5.81
CA VAL A 145 -6.75 5.68 -4.76
C VAL A 145 -8.20 5.48 -5.18
N ASP A 146 -8.66 6.18 -6.22
CA ASP A 146 -9.98 6.00 -6.79
C ASP A 146 -9.99 6.38 -8.29
N ILE A 147 -10.84 5.70 -9.06
CA ILE A 147 -11.01 5.91 -10.49
C ILE A 147 -12.51 5.74 -10.80
N GLN A 148 -13.13 6.80 -11.29
CA GLN A 148 -14.47 6.74 -11.84
C GLN A 148 -14.39 6.90 -13.36
N ALA A 149 -14.31 5.78 -14.08
CA ALA A 149 -14.32 5.78 -15.55
C ALA A 149 -15.74 5.81 -16.13
N GLU A 150 -16.69 5.13 -15.48
CA GLU A 150 -18.09 5.10 -15.95
C GLU A 150 -18.98 5.96 -15.03
N PRO A 151 -19.26 7.22 -15.37
CA PRO A 151 -20.25 8.00 -14.62
C PRO A 151 -21.64 7.35 -14.78
N PRO A 152 -22.49 7.35 -13.74
CA PRO A 152 -23.82 6.73 -13.81
C PRO A 152 -24.65 7.34 -14.94
N ALA A 153 -25.61 6.59 -15.48
CA ALA A 153 -26.35 6.94 -16.71
C ALA A 153 -27.10 8.30 -16.68
N ASN A 154 -27.21 8.95 -15.52
CA ASN A 154 -27.80 10.28 -15.33
C ASN A 154 -26.76 11.41 -15.20
N GLN A 155 -25.48 11.12 -15.43
CA GLN A 155 -24.35 12.06 -15.35
C GLN A 155 -23.70 12.22 -16.73
N SER A 156 -22.93 13.30 -16.90
CA SER A 156 -22.21 13.55 -18.14
C SER A 156 -21.12 12.50 -18.32
N SER A 157 -20.84 12.09 -19.55
CA SER A 157 -19.66 11.27 -19.89
C SER A 157 -18.32 11.95 -19.54
N THR A 158 -18.35 13.21 -19.08
CA THR A 158 -17.18 13.96 -18.61
C THR A 158 -17.07 13.99 -17.08
N ASP A 159 -18.00 13.38 -16.35
CA ASP A 159 -17.99 13.32 -14.89
C ASP A 159 -17.06 12.21 -14.36
N GLU A 160 -16.11 11.79 -15.22
CA GLU A 160 -15.04 10.89 -14.84
C GLU A 160 -13.98 11.62 -14.01
N TYR A 161 -13.37 10.90 -13.08
CA TYR A 161 -12.29 11.46 -12.26
C TYR A 161 -11.30 10.40 -11.80
N VAL A 162 -10.11 10.87 -11.43
CA VAL A 162 -9.07 10.07 -10.77
C VAL A 162 -8.68 10.78 -9.48
N VAL A 163 -8.64 10.05 -8.36
CA VAL A 163 -8.20 10.57 -7.08
C VAL A 163 -6.79 10.08 -6.80
N PHE A 164 -5.89 11.04 -6.56
CA PHE A 164 -4.53 10.80 -6.13
C PHE A 164 -4.38 11.05 -4.64
N LYS A 165 -3.47 10.34 -3.99
CA LYS A 165 -3.10 10.55 -2.58
C LYS A 165 -1.59 10.64 -2.45
N ASN A 166 -1.10 11.64 -1.73
CA ASN A 166 0.28 11.63 -1.26
C ASN A 166 0.38 10.68 -0.05
N THR A 167 1.03 9.55 -0.24
CA THR A 167 1.25 8.55 0.82
C THR A 167 2.60 8.70 1.52
N GLY A 168 3.39 9.68 1.09
CA GLY A 168 4.67 10.04 1.70
C GLY A 168 4.49 10.83 2.98
N ASN A 169 5.62 11.28 3.53
CA ASN A 169 5.68 12.04 4.78
C ASN A 169 6.08 13.51 4.59
N ALA A 170 6.23 13.94 3.35
CA ALA A 170 6.54 15.30 2.96
C ALA A 170 5.54 15.78 1.92
N THR A 171 5.27 17.08 1.90
CA THR A 171 4.48 17.72 0.85
C THR A 171 5.11 17.45 -0.50
N LEU A 172 4.30 17.00 -1.47
CA LEU A 172 4.72 16.85 -2.86
C LEU A 172 4.42 18.16 -3.59
N ASP A 173 5.41 18.70 -4.30
CA ASP A 173 5.17 19.70 -5.34
C ASP A 173 4.84 18.98 -6.64
N LEU A 174 3.60 19.15 -7.11
CA LEU A 174 3.08 18.51 -8.32
C LEU A 174 3.13 19.45 -9.52
N SER A 175 3.68 20.65 -9.36
CA SER A 175 3.81 21.64 -10.43
C SER A 175 4.47 21.04 -11.67
N GLY A 176 3.80 21.14 -12.82
CA GLY A 176 4.34 20.65 -14.09
C GLY A 176 4.32 19.13 -14.28
N TRP A 177 3.87 18.35 -13.30
CA TRP A 177 3.67 16.91 -13.49
C TRP A 177 2.55 16.67 -14.50
N THR A 178 2.63 15.54 -15.21
CA THR A 178 1.66 15.17 -16.23
C THR A 178 0.90 13.92 -15.87
N VAL A 179 -0.42 13.94 -16.03
CA VAL A 179 -1.30 12.76 -15.98
C VAL A 179 -1.71 12.39 -17.41
N SER A 180 -1.53 11.14 -17.79
CA SER A 180 -1.82 10.66 -19.15
C SER A 180 -2.49 9.30 -19.19
N ASP A 181 -3.19 9.02 -20.29
CA ASP A 181 -3.70 7.70 -20.62
C ASP A 181 -2.80 6.97 -21.63
N SER A 182 -3.18 5.75 -22.00
CA SER A 182 -2.47 4.96 -23.02
C SER A 182 -2.61 5.48 -24.46
N ALA A 183 -3.50 6.45 -24.69
CA ALA A 183 -3.74 7.12 -25.96
C ALA A 183 -3.07 8.51 -26.05
N ASP A 184 -2.14 8.81 -25.14
CA ASP A 184 -1.38 10.05 -25.02
C ASP A 184 -2.22 11.32 -24.75
N HIS A 185 -3.46 11.17 -24.30
CA HIS A 185 -4.19 12.31 -23.74
C HIS A 185 -3.46 12.76 -22.48
N THR A 186 -2.94 13.98 -22.49
CA THR A 186 -2.09 14.48 -21.39
C THR A 186 -2.67 15.73 -20.73
N TYR A 187 -2.73 15.73 -19.40
CA TYR A 187 -3.01 16.87 -18.54
C TYR A 187 -1.73 17.30 -17.83
N THR A 188 -1.42 18.59 -17.84
CA THR A 188 -0.31 19.15 -17.04
C THR A 188 -0.88 19.83 -15.81
N ILE A 189 -0.40 19.43 -14.64
CA ILE A 189 -0.78 20.02 -13.36
C ILE A 189 -0.23 21.46 -13.31
N PRO A 190 -1.06 22.47 -12.99
CA PRO A 190 -0.64 23.87 -12.92
C PRO A 190 0.46 24.12 -11.88
N ASP A 191 1.23 25.18 -12.10
CA ASP A 191 2.22 25.63 -11.13
C ASP A 191 1.58 26.00 -9.79
N GLY A 192 2.26 25.66 -8.70
CA GLY A 192 1.84 25.95 -7.33
C GLY A 192 0.91 24.91 -6.70
N VAL A 193 0.57 23.83 -7.42
CA VAL A 193 -0.19 22.73 -6.84
C VAL A 193 0.74 21.87 -5.98
N THR A 194 0.48 21.89 -4.68
CA THR A 194 1.16 21.05 -3.70
C THR A 194 0.17 20.10 -3.03
N LEU A 195 0.63 18.92 -2.63
CA LEU A 195 -0.18 17.95 -1.93
C LEU A 195 0.51 17.52 -0.64
N ASP A 196 -0.06 17.88 0.51
CA ASP A 196 0.53 17.53 1.80
C ASP A 196 0.48 16.02 2.05
N ALA A 197 1.35 15.56 2.95
CA ALA A 197 1.39 14.16 3.35
C ALA A 197 0.01 13.69 3.84
N GLY A 198 -0.53 12.66 3.20
CA GLY A 198 -1.84 12.09 3.51
C GLY A 198 -3.03 12.77 2.83
N GLU A 199 -2.84 13.89 2.14
CA GLU A 199 -3.91 14.58 1.41
C GLU A 199 -4.21 13.93 0.05
N THR A 200 -5.39 14.27 -0.47
CA THR A 200 -5.89 13.78 -1.77
C THR A 200 -6.13 14.92 -2.74
N LEU A 201 -5.82 14.66 -4.02
CA LEU A 201 -6.07 15.53 -5.15
C LEU A 201 -6.97 14.80 -6.15
N THR A 202 -8.09 15.39 -6.53
CA THR A 202 -8.99 14.83 -7.54
C THR A 202 -8.77 15.53 -8.88
N LEU A 203 -8.50 14.77 -9.93
CA LEU A 203 -8.51 15.28 -11.30
C LEU A 203 -9.80 14.85 -11.99
N HIS A 204 -10.65 15.83 -12.29
CA HIS A 204 -11.88 15.68 -13.06
C HIS A 204 -11.60 15.86 -14.55
N THR A 205 -12.15 14.99 -15.39
CA THR A 205 -12.06 15.11 -16.85
C THR A 205 -12.83 16.33 -17.36
N GLY A 206 -14.01 16.58 -16.79
CA GLY A 206 -14.91 17.64 -17.21
C GLY A 206 -14.49 19.06 -16.84
N SER A 207 -15.43 19.98 -16.99
CA SER A 207 -15.23 21.40 -16.71
C SER A 207 -15.45 21.77 -15.25
N GLY A 208 -14.68 22.72 -14.76
CA GLY A 208 -14.83 23.28 -13.41
C GLY A 208 -13.80 24.36 -13.13
N THR A 209 -13.67 24.75 -11.87
CA THR A 209 -12.68 25.73 -11.42
C THR A 209 -11.71 25.05 -10.48
N ASN A 210 -10.42 25.11 -10.79
CA ASN A 210 -9.40 24.48 -9.96
C ASN A 210 -9.40 25.04 -8.53
N THR A 211 -9.21 24.15 -7.57
CA THR A 211 -8.87 24.42 -6.17
C THR A 211 -7.55 23.72 -5.85
N ASP A 212 -7.11 23.80 -4.60
CA ASP A 212 -5.91 23.11 -4.13
C ASP A 212 -6.06 21.57 -4.20
N THR A 213 -7.28 21.05 -4.10
CA THR A 213 -7.58 19.59 -4.05
C THR A 213 -8.42 19.08 -5.22
N ASP A 214 -8.92 19.95 -6.10
CA ASP A 214 -9.76 19.58 -7.23
C ASP A 214 -9.28 20.29 -8.50
N LEU A 215 -8.84 19.51 -9.48
CA LEU A 215 -8.37 19.99 -10.77
C LEU A 215 -9.34 19.57 -11.87
N TYR A 216 -9.47 20.43 -12.88
CA TYR A 216 -10.38 20.21 -14.00
C TYR A 216 -9.62 20.27 -15.33
N TRP A 217 -9.71 19.20 -16.10
CA TRP A 217 -9.11 19.12 -17.43
C TRP A 217 -9.92 19.91 -18.47
N ASN A 218 -11.15 20.30 -18.17
CA ASN A 218 -12.02 21.08 -19.06
C ASN A 218 -12.20 20.41 -20.43
N ARG A 219 -12.23 19.07 -20.47
CA ARG A 219 -12.50 18.29 -21.69
C ARG A 219 -14.01 18.14 -21.88
N GLY A 220 -14.44 18.21 -23.14
CA GLY A 220 -15.83 17.95 -23.53
C GLY A 220 -16.12 16.49 -23.87
N SER A 221 -15.16 15.59 -23.64
CA SER A 221 -15.23 14.17 -23.98
C SER A 221 -14.56 13.34 -22.90
N ALA A 222 -15.03 12.10 -22.73
CA ALA A 222 -14.42 11.10 -21.87
C ALA A 222 -12.95 10.83 -22.23
N ILE A 223 -12.14 10.50 -21.23
CA ILE A 223 -10.74 10.08 -21.35
C ILE A 223 -10.57 8.65 -20.84
N TRP A 224 -11.26 8.29 -19.75
CA TRP A 224 -10.99 7.04 -19.03
C TRP A 224 -11.91 5.93 -19.55
N ASN A 225 -11.37 4.99 -20.33
CA ASN A 225 -12.18 3.95 -20.98
C ASN A 225 -12.88 3.00 -19.99
N ASN A 226 -14.20 2.80 -20.12
CA ASN A 226 -14.99 1.92 -19.22
C ASN A 226 -14.57 0.44 -19.23
N GLY A 227 -13.97 -0.03 -20.31
CA GLY A 227 -13.47 -1.41 -20.45
C GLY A 227 -12.01 -1.58 -20.02
N GLY A 228 -11.47 -0.59 -19.31
CA GLY A 228 -10.10 -0.56 -18.82
C GLY A 228 -9.23 0.49 -19.52
N ASP A 229 -8.36 1.11 -18.74
CA ASP A 229 -7.33 2.04 -19.21
C ASP A 229 -6.12 2.05 -18.27
N THR A 230 -5.07 2.78 -18.66
CA THR A 230 -3.86 2.97 -17.85
C THR A 230 -3.63 4.44 -17.57
N ILE A 231 -3.63 4.82 -16.30
CA ILE A 231 -3.23 6.14 -15.81
C ILE A 231 -1.73 6.13 -15.57
N ILE A 232 -1.02 7.06 -16.22
CA ILE A 232 0.42 7.25 -16.08
C ILE A 232 0.65 8.68 -15.56
N VAL A 233 1.31 8.81 -14.41
CA VAL A 233 1.74 10.10 -13.86
C VAL A 233 3.25 10.22 -13.98
N THR A 234 3.71 11.30 -14.61
CA THR A 234 5.13 11.60 -14.79
C THR A 234 5.45 12.95 -14.14
N THR A 235 6.55 13.02 -13.42
CA THR A 235 7.09 14.26 -12.84
C THR A 235 7.47 15.28 -13.92
N ASP A 236 7.64 16.54 -13.54
CA ASP A 236 8.14 17.63 -14.38
C ASP A 236 9.51 17.32 -15.04
N THR A 237 10.32 16.48 -14.40
CA THR A 237 11.61 16.01 -14.92
C THR A 237 11.53 14.79 -15.84
N GLY A 238 10.33 14.22 -16.05
CA GLY A 238 10.13 13.05 -16.92
C GLY A 238 10.23 11.69 -16.22
N THR A 239 10.32 11.65 -14.88
CA THR A 239 10.32 10.39 -14.11
C THR A 239 8.90 9.89 -13.88
N GLU A 240 8.60 8.61 -14.17
CA GLU A 240 7.30 8.01 -13.87
C GLU A 240 7.11 7.85 -12.36
N ALA A 241 6.07 8.50 -11.82
CA ALA A 241 5.68 8.45 -10.42
C ALA A 241 4.61 7.39 -10.16
N VAL A 242 3.66 7.24 -11.08
CA VAL A 242 2.52 6.31 -10.95
C VAL A 242 2.21 5.64 -12.29
N ARG A 243 1.89 4.35 -12.23
CA ARG A 243 1.25 3.61 -13.32
C ARG A 243 0.18 2.69 -12.76
N THR A 244 -1.07 2.96 -13.11
CA THR A 244 -2.23 2.19 -12.65
C THR A 244 -3.09 1.80 -13.83
N THR A 245 -3.28 0.48 -14.02
CA THR A 245 -4.20 -0.07 -15.03
C THR A 245 -5.44 -0.61 -14.33
N TYR A 246 -6.61 -0.34 -14.90
CA TYR A 246 -7.89 -0.96 -14.52
C TYR A 246 -8.49 -1.69 -15.73
N GLU A 247 -9.40 -2.63 -15.48
CA GLU A 247 -10.05 -3.50 -16.48
C GLU A 247 -11.57 -3.51 -16.30
#